data_AF-A0A957PA54-F1
#
_entry.id   AF-A0A957PA54-F1
#
_cell.length_a   1.000
_cell.length_b   1.000
_cell.length_c   1.000
_cell.angle_alpha   90.00
_cell.angle_beta   90.00
_cell.angle_gamma   90.00
#
_symmetry.space_group_name_H-M   'P 1'
#
loop_
_entity.id
_entity.type
_entity.pdbx_description
1 polymer ?
#
loop_
_entity_poly.entity_id
_entity_poly.type
_entity_poly.pdbx_seq_one_letter_code
_entity_poly.pdbx_strand_id
1 'polypeptide(L)'
;QRAHQAMHAVLERLVRWDDRLILLFTPPFDKTNKDPGYIKGYLPGIRENGGQYTHAALWAIWAFAKLGDGDTAGKLFSLINPILRADTPEKANRYKVEPYVIAADVYSTDSHLGRGGWTWYTGSSGWMYRLGVEAILGLTRVADGLQIAPQLPDDWPGFKATYRFGNSTYEITVARNGDLAQASQITVDGAEIAASVIPLHDDGQVHQVHMQMHTAKVNA
;
A
#
# COMPACT_ATOMS: atom_id res chain seq x y z
N GLN A 1 -19.87 6.00 -3.74
CA GLN A 1 -20.19 7.12 -2.81
C GLN A 1 -19.75 6.86 -1.36
N ARG A 2 -20.34 5.89 -0.62
CA ARG A 2 -19.98 5.66 0.81
C ARG A 2 -18.50 5.32 1.05
N ALA A 3 -17.89 4.52 0.17
CA ALA A 3 -16.47 4.17 0.28
C ALA A 3 -15.56 5.40 0.17
N HIS A 4 -15.79 6.28 -0.82
CA HIS A 4 -15.04 7.54 -0.95
C HIS A 4 -15.23 8.45 0.27
N GLN A 5 -16.46 8.60 0.76
CA GLN A 5 -16.73 9.41 1.97
C GLN A 5 -15.98 8.87 3.19
N ALA A 6 -15.97 7.54 3.38
CA ALA A 6 -15.24 6.92 4.48
C ALA A 6 -13.73 7.14 4.36
N MET A 7 -13.16 6.94 3.17
CA MET A 7 -11.73 7.12 2.95
C MET A 7 -11.29 8.59 3.02
N HIS A 8 -12.14 9.53 2.60
CA HIS A 8 -11.91 10.96 2.82
C HIS A 8 -11.84 11.30 4.32
N ALA A 9 -12.75 10.74 5.14
CA ALA A 9 -12.71 10.94 6.58
C ALA A 9 -11.44 10.33 7.22
N VAL A 10 -10.91 9.23 6.68
CA VAL A 10 -9.61 8.66 7.10
C VAL A 10 -8.48 9.65 6.82
N LEU A 11 -8.41 10.22 5.61
CA LEU A 11 -7.38 11.23 5.28
C LEU A 11 -7.45 12.44 6.18
N GLU A 12 -8.65 12.97 6.37
CA GLU A 12 -8.86 14.20 7.13
C GLU A 12 -8.56 14.02 8.62
N ARG A 13 -8.90 12.87 9.20
CA ARG A 13 -8.91 12.69 10.66
C ARG A 13 -7.80 11.79 11.19
N LEU A 14 -7.34 10.83 10.40
CA LEU A 14 -6.43 9.78 10.87
C LEU A 14 -5.03 9.89 10.27
N VAL A 15 -4.85 10.60 9.17
CA VAL A 15 -3.53 10.80 8.57
C VAL A 15 -2.90 12.07 9.11
N ARG A 16 -1.78 11.91 9.83
CA ARG A 16 -0.93 13.02 10.28
C ARG A 16 0.30 13.05 9.38
N TRP A 17 0.26 13.89 8.35
CA TRP A 17 1.29 13.95 7.31
C TRP A 17 2.67 14.32 7.86
N ASP A 18 2.75 15.38 8.66
CA ASP A 18 4.00 15.88 9.24
C ASP A 18 4.64 14.88 10.21
N ASP A 19 3.79 14.13 10.92
CA ASP A 19 4.22 13.11 11.87
C ASP A 19 4.47 11.74 11.21
N ARG A 20 4.09 11.61 9.94
CA ARG A 20 4.13 10.36 9.16
C ARG A 20 3.38 9.24 9.87
N LEU A 21 2.14 9.49 10.28
CA LEU A 21 1.29 8.53 10.98
C LEU A 21 -0.06 8.34 10.30
N ILE A 22 -0.57 7.12 10.38
CA ILE A 22 -1.95 6.76 10.05
C ILE A 22 -2.56 6.12 11.31
N LEU A 23 -3.32 6.89 12.07
CA LEU A 23 -3.85 6.48 13.37
C LEU A 23 -4.92 5.40 13.22
N LEU A 24 -5.02 4.49 14.21
CA LEU A 24 -6.09 3.49 14.24
C LEU A 24 -7.46 4.15 14.47
N PHE A 25 -7.52 5.14 15.37
CA PHE A 25 -8.67 6.02 15.56
C PHE A 25 -8.25 7.30 16.28
N THR A 26 -9.16 8.28 16.32
CA THR A 26 -8.99 9.53 17.08
C THR A 26 -10.37 10.04 17.56
N PRO A 27 -10.46 10.69 18.73
CA PRO A 27 -9.42 10.81 19.76
C PRO A 27 -9.20 9.48 20.49
N PRO A 28 -8.01 9.24 21.07
CA PRO A 28 -7.76 8.09 21.94
C PRO A 28 -8.67 8.12 23.18
N PHE A 29 -8.91 6.95 23.77
CA PHE A 29 -9.60 6.86 25.05
C PHE A 29 -8.68 7.26 26.19
N ASP A 30 -9.12 8.22 27.01
CA ASP A 30 -8.45 8.62 28.25
C ASP A 30 -9.44 8.57 29.43
N LYS A 31 -10.13 9.68 29.69
CA LYS A 31 -11.19 9.79 30.69
C LYS A 31 -12.54 9.62 30.02
N THR A 32 -13.15 8.46 30.21
CA THR A 32 -14.49 8.14 29.68
C THR A 32 -15.28 7.30 30.68
N ASN A 33 -16.59 7.59 30.77
CA ASN A 33 -17.56 6.86 31.59
C ASN A 33 -18.03 5.56 30.92
N LYS A 34 -17.72 5.37 29.63
CA LYS A 34 -17.99 4.12 28.90
C LYS A 34 -16.78 3.21 28.98
N ASP A 35 -16.99 1.91 29.11
CA ASP A 35 -15.92 0.91 29.07
C ASP A 35 -15.72 0.40 27.62
N PRO A 36 -14.61 0.75 26.95
CA PRO A 36 -14.31 0.26 25.61
C PRO A 36 -13.55 -1.09 25.64
N GLY A 37 -13.37 -1.69 26.83
CA GLY A 37 -12.60 -2.91 27.04
C GLY A 37 -11.09 -2.68 27.11
N TYR A 38 -10.31 -3.73 26.84
CA TYR A 38 -8.85 -3.78 27.03
C TYR A 38 -8.08 -2.66 26.32
N ILE A 39 -8.64 -2.06 25.26
CA ILE A 39 -8.02 -0.96 24.53
C ILE A 39 -7.69 0.25 25.44
N LYS A 40 -8.47 0.47 26.51
CA LYS A 40 -8.20 1.52 27.52
C LYS A 40 -7.07 1.14 28.49
N GLY A 41 -6.58 -0.10 28.46
CA GLY A 41 -5.39 -0.53 29.19
C GLY A 41 -4.10 0.11 28.65
N TYR A 42 -4.11 0.60 27.40
CA TYR A 42 -3.00 1.37 26.85
C TYR A 42 -3.18 2.86 27.10
N LEU A 43 -2.05 3.56 27.30
CA LEU A 43 -2.05 5.02 27.38
C LEU A 43 -2.53 5.66 26.05
N PRO A 44 -3.14 6.85 26.09
CA PRO A 44 -3.51 7.57 24.88
C PRO A 44 -2.33 7.75 23.92
N GLY A 45 -2.54 7.42 22.65
CA GLY A 45 -1.54 7.49 21.59
C GLY A 45 -0.53 6.34 21.55
N ILE A 46 -0.73 5.29 22.36
CA ILE A 46 0.12 4.10 22.41
C ILE A 46 -0.63 2.90 21.83
N ARG A 47 0.03 2.17 20.93
CA ARG A 47 -0.47 0.96 20.27
C ARG A 47 -1.90 1.13 19.75
N GLU A 48 -2.83 0.27 20.14
CA GLU A 48 -4.21 0.29 19.70
C GLU A 48 -4.98 1.52 20.18
N ASN A 49 -4.59 2.17 21.29
CA ASN A 49 -5.33 3.33 21.81
C ASN A 49 -4.91 4.64 21.12
N GLY A 50 -5.26 4.78 19.85
CA GLY A 50 -5.01 5.98 19.04
C GLY A 50 -3.56 6.15 18.57
N GLY A 51 -2.71 5.12 18.70
CA GLY A 51 -1.48 5.01 17.93
C GLY A 51 -1.76 4.54 16.50
N GLN A 52 -0.71 4.40 15.69
CA GLN A 52 -0.80 3.69 14.41
C GLN A 52 -0.70 2.20 14.66
N TYR A 53 -1.73 1.45 14.26
CA TYR A 53 -1.65 -0.01 14.12
C TYR A 53 -1.38 -0.31 12.64
N THR A 54 -0.12 -0.62 12.30
CA THR A 54 0.37 -0.62 10.91
C THR A 54 -0.39 -1.59 10.02
N HIS A 55 -0.87 -2.71 10.56
CA HIS A 55 -1.72 -3.65 9.84
C HIS A 55 -3.02 -2.99 9.33
N ALA A 56 -3.71 -2.23 10.17
CA ALA A 56 -4.92 -1.51 9.78
C ALA A 56 -4.61 -0.34 8.83
N ALA A 57 -3.48 0.36 9.05
CA ALA A 57 -3.01 1.41 8.14
C ALA A 57 -2.79 0.87 6.72
N LEU A 58 -2.20 -0.32 6.58
CA LEU A 58 -2.00 -0.99 5.30
C LEU A 58 -3.33 -1.28 4.57
N TRP A 59 -4.38 -1.66 5.30
CA TRP A 59 -5.72 -1.84 4.71
C TRP A 59 -6.32 -0.53 4.23
N ALA A 60 -6.13 0.56 4.98
CA ALA A 60 -6.58 1.88 4.53
C ALA A 60 -5.89 2.28 3.22
N ILE A 61 -4.58 2.05 3.10
CA ILE A 61 -3.83 2.29 1.86
C ILE A 61 -4.34 1.42 0.72
N TRP A 62 -4.60 0.14 0.99
CA TRP A 62 -5.17 -0.78 0.00
C TRP A 62 -6.53 -0.28 -0.50
N ALA A 63 -7.36 0.27 0.39
CA ALA A 63 -8.65 0.81 0.01
C ALA A 63 -8.53 1.99 -0.97
N PHE A 64 -7.54 2.88 -0.81
CA PHE A 64 -7.27 3.94 -1.79
C PHE A 64 -6.91 3.37 -3.16
N ALA A 65 -6.00 2.40 -3.22
CA ALA A 65 -5.66 1.73 -4.47
C ALA A 65 -6.90 1.09 -5.11
N LYS A 66 -7.76 0.41 -4.33
CA LYS A 66 -9.03 -0.16 -4.82
C LYS A 66 -10.04 0.88 -5.31
N LEU A 67 -9.98 2.12 -4.83
CA LEU A 67 -10.83 3.21 -5.30
C LEU A 67 -10.27 3.89 -6.57
N GLY A 68 -9.13 3.43 -7.09
CA GLY A 68 -8.47 4.04 -8.24
C GLY A 68 -7.55 5.21 -7.88
N ASP A 69 -7.33 5.47 -6.59
CA ASP A 69 -6.51 6.58 -6.09
C ASP A 69 -5.08 6.11 -5.79
N GLY A 70 -4.35 5.78 -6.85
CA GLY A 70 -2.97 5.29 -6.79
C GLY A 70 -1.98 6.30 -6.23
N ASP A 71 -2.20 7.60 -6.48
CA ASP A 71 -1.37 8.69 -5.97
C ASP A 71 -1.47 8.81 -4.43
N THR A 72 -2.69 8.84 -3.89
CA THR A 72 -2.86 8.84 -2.43
C THR A 72 -2.34 7.55 -1.81
N ALA A 73 -2.59 6.40 -2.43
CA ALA A 73 -2.06 5.12 -1.95
C ALA A 73 -0.52 5.14 -1.87
N GLY A 74 0.16 5.64 -2.90
CA GLY A 74 1.62 5.78 -2.92
C GLY A 74 2.17 6.73 -1.87
N LYS A 75 1.54 7.89 -1.69
CA LYS A 75 1.90 8.86 -0.66
C LYS A 75 1.79 8.27 0.74
N LEU A 76 0.68 7.58 1.03
CA LEU A 76 0.47 6.93 2.32
C LEU A 76 1.41 5.73 2.55
N PHE A 77 1.66 4.93 1.50
CA PHE A 77 2.66 3.85 1.56
C PHE A 77 4.04 4.41 1.91
N SER A 78 4.41 5.56 1.35
CA SER A 78 5.67 6.23 1.67
C SER A 78 5.77 6.68 3.13
N LEU A 79 4.66 7.08 3.76
CA LEU A 79 4.65 7.42 5.19
C LEU A 79 5.02 6.22 6.06
N ILE A 80 4.53 5.03 5.71
CA ILE A 80 4.71 3.82 6.52
C ILE A 80 5.95 2.99 6.17
N ASN A 81 6.55 3.21 5.00
CA ASN A 81 7.74 2.48 4.56
C ASN A 81 8.91 2.65 5.55
N PRO A 82 9.47 1.57 6.12
CA PRO A 82 10.49 1.66 7.17
C PRO A 82 11.78 2.31 6.68
N ILE A 83 12.11 2.18 5.39
CA ILE A 83 13.27 2.83 4.78
C ILE A 83 13.07 4.36 4.82
N LEU A 84 11.92 4.84 4.34
CA LEU A 84 11.60 6.28 4.28
C LEU A 84 11.29 6.90 5.66
N ARG A 85 11.00 6.05 6.66
CA ARG A 85 10.88 6.46 8.07
C ARG A 85 12.22 6.66 8.78
N ALA A 86 13.32 6.23 8.16
CA ALA A 86 14.64 6.24 8.78
C ALA A 86 15.77 6.51 7.76
N ASP A 87 15.45 7.22 6.68
CA ASP A 87 16.39 7.62 5.61
C ASP A 87 17.30 8.80 6.01
N THR A 88 17.08 9.40 7.17
CA THR A 88 17.99 10.37 7.80
C THR A 88 18.27 10.01 9.26
N PRO A 89 19.41 10.45 9.85
CA PRO A 89 19.71 10.22 11.26
C PRO A 89 18.63 10.73 12.21
N GLU A 90 18.03 11.88 11.93
CA GLU A 90 16.97 12.49 12.76
C GLU A 90 15.72 11.62 12.75
N LYS A 91 15.32 11.13 11.57
CA LYS A 91 14.19 10.23 11.39
C LYS A 91 14.44 8.86 12.03
N ALA A 92 15.64 8.30 11.88
CA ALA A 92 16.03 7.07 12.55
C ALA A 92 16.01 7.21 14.08
N ASN A 93 16.51 8.33 14.62
CA ASN A 93 16.46 8.65 16.05
C ASN A 93 15.04 8.84 16.59
N ARG A 94 14.10 9.27 15.74
CA ARG A 94 12.67 9.32 16.06
C ARG A 94 12.05 7.93 16.03
N TYR A 95 12.32 7.13 14.98
CA TYR A 95 11.71 5.81 14.77
C TYR A 95 12.20 4.77 15.79
N LYS A 96 13.49 4.80 16.17
CA LYS A 96 14.13 3.97 17.22
C LYS A 96 14.00 2.45 17.07
N VAL A 97 13.63 1.97 15.90
CA VAL A 97 13.59 0.55 15.55
C VAL A 97 14.25 0.34 14.18
N GLU A 98 14.36 -0.91 13.75
CA GLU A 98 15.10 -1.29 12.56
C GLU A 98 14.54 -0.65 11.26
N PRO A 99 15.38 -0.03 10.42
CA PRO A 99 14.95 0.71 9.23
C PRO A 99 14.64 -0.18 8.01
N TYR A 100 14.71 -1.51 8.17
CA TYR A 100 14.58 -2.49 7.09
C TYR A 100 13.47 -3.52 7.34
N VAL A 101 12.78 -3.45 8.49
CA VAL A 101 11.57 -4.23 8.78
C VAL A 101 10.43 -3.32 9.21
N ILE A 102 9.20 -3.69 8.84
CA ILE A 102 8.01 -2.93 9.22
C ILE A 102 7.66 -3.17 10.70
N ALA A 103 7.36 -2.10 11.43
CA ALA A 103 6.87 -2.17 12.81
C ALA A 103 5.37 -2.48 12.87
N ALA A 104 4.93 -3.23 13.88
CA ALA A 104 3.52 -3.52 14.10
C ALA A 104 2.73 -2.27 14.47
N ASP A 105 3.36 -1.38 15.24
CA ASP A 105 2.75 -0.15 15.71
C ASP A 105 3.74 1.02 15.74
N VAL A 106 3.20 2.25 15.69
CA VAL A 106 3.97 3.50 15.81
C VAL A 106 3.20 4.47 16.70
N TYR A 107 3.88 5.05 17.69
CA TYR A 107 3.23 5.87 18.72
C TYR A 107 2.93 7.29 18.22
N SER A 108 1.80 7.84 18.69
CA SER A 108 1.30 9.18 18.35
C SER A 108 1.32 10.17 19.52
N THR A 109 1.63 9.71 20.73
CA THR A 109 1.80 10.56 21.91
C THR A 109 3.06 11.42 21.81
N ASP A 110 3.00 12.67 22.25
CA ASP A 110 4.07 13.66 22.04
C ASP A 110 5.45 13.21 22.56
N SER A 111 5.51 12.58 23.73
CA SER A 111 6.76 12.09 24.33
C SER A 111 7.42 10.93 23.55
N HIS A 112 6.68 10.26 22.67
CA HIS A 112 7.13 9.10 21.91
C HIS A 112 6.76 9.20 20.42
N LEU A 113 6.49 10.41 19.94
CA LEU A 113 5.91 10.63 18.62
C LEU A 113 6.78 10.02 17.52
N GLY A 114 6.19 9.14 16.71
CA GLY A 114 6.86 8.50 15.58
C GLY A 114 7.77 7.33 15.95
N ARG A 115 7.88 6.97 17.24
CA ARG A 115 8.64 5.80 17.69
C ARG A 115 7.92 4.51 17.31
N GLY A 116 8.63 3.59 16.66
CA GLY A 116 8.14 2.26 16.34
C GLY A 116 8.05 1.36 17.57
N GLY A 117 7.07 0.47 17.56
CA GLY A 117 6.88 -0.61 18.50
C GLY A 117 6.81 -1.96 17.78
N TRP A 118 7.34 -3.01 18.43
CA TRP A 118 7.26 -4.42 18.01
C TRP A 118 7.58 -4.68 16.52
N THR A 119 8.85 -4.97 16.22
CA THR A 119 9.31 -5.31 14.87
C THR A 119 9.33 -6.82 14.62
N TRP A 120 9.63 -7.22 13.37
CA TRP A 120 9.76 -8.60 12.90
C TRP A 120 8.48 -9.44 12.91
N TYR A 121 7.98 -9.79 14.09
CA TYR A 121 6.88 -10.75 14.24
C TYR A 121 5.53 -10.05 14.18
N THR A 122 5.15 -9.60 12.98
CA THR A 122 3.88 -8.93 12.72
C THR A 122 3.31 -9.31 11.36
N GLY A 123 1.99 -9.45 11.28
CA GLY A 123 1.28 -9.63 10.01
C GLY A 123 1.38 -8.42 9.07
N SER A 124 1.84 -7.26 9.56
CA SER A 124 2.08 -6.08 8.74
C SER A 124 3.08 -6.33 7.61
N SER A 125 4.06 -7.23 7.78
CA SER A 125 5.02 -7.58 6.71
C SER A 125 4.33 -8.22 5.51
N GLY A 126 3.48 -9.21 5.75
CA GLY A 126 2.69 -9.87 4.70
C GLY A 126 1.73 -8.91 4.00
N TRP A 127 1.03 -8.07 4.76
CA TRP A 127 0.13 -7.06 4.16
C TRP A 127 0.87 -5.97 3.40
N MET A 128 2.05 -5.56 3.85
CA MET A 128 2.88 -4.57 3.14
C MET A 128 3.38 -5.12 1.81
N TYR A 129 3.85 -6.37 1.80
CA TYR A 129 4.25 -7.06 0.57
C TYR A 129 3.10 -7.14 -0.43
N ARG A 130 1.95 -7.65 0.02
CA ARG A 130 0.76 -7.77 -0.81
C ARG A 130 0.24 -6.41 -1.29
N LEU A 131 0.26 -5.38 -0.46
CA LEU A 131 -0.14 -4.03 -0.85
C LEU A 131 0.75 -3.51 -1.99
N GLY A 132 2.07 -3.64 -1.85
CA GLY A 132 3.01 -3.21 -2.88
C GLY A 132 2.82 -3.97 -4.20
N VAL A 133 2.74 -5.30 -4.14
CA VAL A 133 2.69 -6.16 -5.33
C VAL A 133 1.29 -6.22 -5.96
N GLU A 134 0.26 -6.50 -5.16
CA GLU A 134 -1.09 -6.78 -5.65
C GLU A 134 -1.93 -5.51 -5.82
N ALA A 135 -1.75 -4.50 -4.97
CA ALA A 135 -2.60 -3.30 -5.00
C ALA A 135 -1.97 -2.13 -5.76
N ILE A 136 -0.71 -1.80 -5.48
CA ILE A 136 -0.01 -0.68 -6.13
C ILE A 136 0.50 -1.11 -7.51
N LEU A 137 1.36 -2.13 -7.58
CA LEU A 137 1.85 -2.66 -8.87
C LEU A 137 0.76 -3.42 -9.63
N GLY A 138 -0.29 -3.88 -8.94
CA GLY A 138 -1.47 -4.48 -9.57
C GLY A 138 -1.28 -5.91 -10.07
N LEU A 139 -0.27 -6.64 -9.59
CA LEU A 139 0.04 -8.00 -10.05
C LEU A 139 -0.65 -9.02 -9.13
N THR A 140 -1.73 -9.64 -9.59
CA THR A 140 -2.52 -10.58 -8.79
C THR A 140 -2.70 -11.91 -9.52
N ARG A 141 -2.31 -13.02 -8.88
CA ARG A 141 -2.60 -14.35 -9.42
C ARG A 141 -4.08 -14.68 -9.23
N VAL A 142 -4.74 -15.09 -10.31
CA VAL A 142 -6.14 -15.55 -10.33
C VAL A 142 -6.18 -16.93 -10.96
N ALA A 143 -6.33 -17.97 -10.13
CA ALA A 143 -6.18 -19.37 -10.55
C ALA A 143 -4.85 -19.60 -11.31
N ASP A 144 -4.92 -20.00 -12.58
CA ASP A 144 -3.78 -20.22 -13.48
C ASP A 144 -3.53 -19.03 -14.40
N GLY A 145 -3.95 -17.83 -13.99
CA GLY A 145 -3.71 -16.59 -14.70
C GLY A 145 -3.09 -15.50 -13.82
N LEU A 146 -2.55 -14.48 -14.47
CA LEU A 146 -2.03 -13.27 -13.85
C LEU A 146 -2.85 -12.06 -14.29
N GLN A 147 -3.54 -11.43 -13.35
CA GLN A 147 -4.17 -10.14 -13.55
C GLN A 147 -3.12 -9.03 -13.40
N ILE A 148 -3.15 -8.06 -14.32
CA ILE A 148 -2.35 -6.84 -14.25
C ILE A 148 -3.30 -5.64 -14.23
N ALA A 149 -3.42 -5.00 -13.07
CA ALA A 149 -4.31 -3.87 -12.83
C ALA A 149 -3.63 -2.80 -11.93
N PRO A 150 -2.61 -2.10 -12.45
CA PRO A 150 -1.75 -1.23 -11.67
C PRO A 150 -2.49 0.03 -11.18
N GLN A 151 -2.19 0.45 -9.95
CA GLN A 151 -2.68 1.68 -9.31
C GLN A 151 -1.47 2.50 -8.87
N LEU A 152 -0.69 2.94 -9.86
CA LEU A 152 0.59 3.60 -9.63
C LEU A 152 0.40 5.06 -9.18
N PRO A 153 1.34 5.58 -8.37
CA PRO A 153 1.50 7.01 -8.17
C PRO A 153 1.57 7.75 -9.52
N ASP A 154 1.03 8.97 -9.57
CA ASP A 154 0.89 9.72 -10.83
C ASP A 154 2.24 10.09 -11.45
N ASP A 155 3.28 10.25 -10.63
CA ASP A 155 4.65 10.55 -11.05
C ASP A 155 5.43 9.32 -11.56
N TRP A 156 4.88 8.11 -11.43
CA TRP A 156 5.52 6.90 -11.94
C TRP A 156 5.23 6.72 -13.43
N PRO A 157 6.26 6.67 -14.30
CA PRO A 157 6.08 6.47 -15.74
C PRO A 157 5.71 5.01 -16.09
N GLY A 158 5.77 4.10 -15.13
CA GLY A 158 5.63 2.67 -15.34
C GLY A 158 6.59 1.89 -14.44
N PHE A 159 6.65 0.57 -14.65
CA PHE A 159 7.60 -0.32 -13.97
C PHE A 159 7.93 -1.54 -14.82
N LYS A 160 8.99 -2.25 -14.43
CA LYS A 160 9.30 -3.59 -14.93
C LYS A 160 9.26 -4.59 -13.78
N ALA A 161 8.76 -5.79 -14.05
CA ALA A 161 8.72 -6.88 -13.07
C ALA A 161 9.03 -8.21 -13.75
N THR A 162 9.62 -9.13 -13.00
CA THR A 162 9.83 -10.51 -13.41
C THR A 162 8.96 -11.40 -12.54
N TYR A 163 8.03 -12.12 -13.17
CA TYR A 163 7.11 -13.02 -12.48
C TYR A 163 7.37 -14.46 -12.90
N ARG A 164 7.67 -15.33 -11.95
CA ARG A 164 7.97 -16.75 -12.22
C ARG A 164 6.75 -17.61 -11.95
N PHE A 165 6.39 -18.45 -12.92
CA PHE A 165 5.33 -19.44 -12.82
C PHE A 165 5.86 -20.82 -13.21
N GLY A 166 6.03 -21.70 -12.22
CA GLY A 166 6.74 -22.97 -12.43
C GLY A 166 8.18 -22.71 -12.91
N ASN A 167 8.50 -23.24 -14.08
CA ASN A 167 9.76 -23.05 -14.82
C ASN A 167 9.71 -21.91 -15.84
N SER A 168 8.53 -21.40 -16.18
CA SER A 168 8.39 -20.26 -17.09
C SER A 168 8.58 -18.92 -16.36
N THR A 169 9.04 -17.92 -17.11
CA THR A 169 9.27 -16.55 -16.63
C THR A 169 8.50 -15.56 -17.47
N TYR A 170 7.82 -14.63 -16.81
CA TYR A 170 7.10 -13.53 -17.45
C TYR A 170 7.86 -12.23 -17.17
N GLU A 171 8.38 -11.61 -18.22
CA GLU A 171 9.02 -10.30 -18.17
C GLU A 171 7.97 -9.23 -18.49
N ILE A 172 7.52 -8.55 -17.43
CA ILE A 172 6.41 -7.60 -17.49
C ILE A 172 6.97 -6.19 -17.57
N THR A 173 6.54 -5.44 -18.57
CA THR A 173 6.76 -4.00 -18.68
C THR A 173 5.41 -3.29 -18.69
N VAL A 174 5.15 -2.50 -17.65
CA VAL A 174 4.00 -1.60 -17.58
C VAL A 174 4.50 -0.18 -17.86
N ALA A 175 3.89 0.51 -18.81
CA ALA A 175 4.17 1.91 -19.11
C ALA A 175 2.88 2.73 -19.03
N ARG A 176 2.98 3.94 -18.47
CA ARG A 176 1.88 4.91 -18.45
C ARG A 176 1.83 5.61 -19.79
N ASN A 177 0.70 5.49 -20.50
CA ASN A 177 0.50 6.23 -21.74
C ASN A 177 0.10 7.68 -21.42
N GLY A 178 0.71 8.64 -22.13
CA GLY A 178 0.39 10.08 -21.99
C GLY A 178 -0.91 10.48 -22.69
N ASP A 179 -1.42 9.66 -23.60
CA ASP A 179 -2.70 9.90 -24.29
C ASP A 179 -3.88 9.30 -23.51
N LEU A 180 -4.65 10.17 -22.84
CA LEU A 180 -5.80 9.80 -22.02
C LEU A 180 -7.01 9.27 -22.82
N ALA A 181 -6.97 9.34 -24.15
CA ALA A 181 -8.09 8.92 -25.00
C ALA A 181 -8.08 7.41 -25.34
N GLN A 182 -7.02 6.68 -25.03
CA GLN A 182 -6.87 5.27 -25.40
C GLN A 182 -7.11 4.32 -24.22
N ALA A 183 -7.81 3.22 -24.48
CA ALA A 183 -8.00 2.15 -23.51
C ALA A 183 -6.67 1.45 -23.19
N SER A 184 -6.58 0.83 -22.02
CA SER A 184 -5.43 -0.03 -21.70
C SER A 184 -5.31 -1.20 -22.67
N GLN A 185 -4.08 -1.47 -23.08
CA GLN A 185 -3.73 -2.58 -23.97
C GLN A 185 -2.69 -3.46 -23.29
N ILE A 186 -2.85 -4.77 -23.44
CA ILE A 186 -1.89 -5.77 -22.96
C ILE A 186 -1.51 -6.67 -24.14
N THR A 187 -0.21 -6.88 -24.33
CA THR A 187 0.31 -7.87 -25.27
C THR A 187 1.15 -8.91 -24.54
N VAL A 188 1.10 -10.15 -25.04
CA VAL A 188 1.93 -11.28 -24.61
C VAL A 188 2.63 -11.82 -25.84
N ASP A 189 3.96 -11.81 -25.85
CA ASP A 189 4.80 -12.20 -26.98
C ASP A 189 4.41 -11.50 -28.30
N GLY A 190 3.99 -10.22 -28.18
CA GLY A 190 3.56 -9.38 -29.29
C GLY A 190 2.09 -9.54 -29.72
N ALA A 191 1.37 -10.53 -29.19
CA ALA A 191 -0.06 -10.71 -29.46
C ALA A 191 -0.92 -9.96 -28.44
N GLU A 192 -1.86 -9.13 -28.92
CA GLU A 192 -2.82 -8.43 -28.05
C GLU A 192 -3.82 -9.40 -27.41
N ILE A 193 -4.09 -9.21 -26.13
CA ILE A 193 -5.11 -9.97 -25.39
C ILE A 193 -6.25 -9.04 -24.96
N ALA A 194 -7.49 -9.47 -25.20
CA ALA A 194 -8.68 -8.74 -24.75
C ALA A 194 -9.00 -8.95 -23.26
N ALA A 195 -8.42 -10.00 -22.64
CA ALA A 195 -8.63 -10.34 -21.25
C ALA A 195 -7.75 -9.50 -20.32
N SER A 196 -8.28 -9.13 -19.16
CA SER A 196 -7.51 -8.49 -18.07
C SER A 196 -6.62 -9.48 -17.29
N VAL A 197 -6.70 -10.76 -17.62
CA VAL A 197 -5.96 -11.86 -16.99
C VAL A 197 -5.18 -12.60 -18.06
N ILE A 198 -3.87 -12.60 -17.93
CA ILE A 198 -2.93 -13.32 -18.80
C ILE A 198 -2.94 -14.80 -18.36
N PRO A 199 -3.25 -15.76 -19.25
CA PRO A 199 -3.07 -17.17 -18.96
C PRO A 199 -1.59 -17.47 -18.68
N LEU A 200 -1.32 -18.19 -17.58
CA LEU A 200 0.02 -18.63 -17.24
C LEU A 200 0.25 -20.06 -17.77
N HIS A 201 1.39 -20.26 -18.42
CA HIS A 201 1.85 -21.52 -18.97
C HIS A 201 3.18 -21.88 -18.30
N ASP A 202 3.35 -23.14 -17.94
CA ASP A 202 4.60 -23.71 -17.41
C ASP A 202 5.27 -24.56 -18.49
N ASP A 203 5.69 -23.88 -19.57
CA ASP A 203 6.37 -24.46 -20.74
C ASP A 203 7.89 -24.29 -20.71
N GLY A 204 8.43 -23.69 -19.65
CA GLY A 204 9.86 -23.40 -19.48
C GLY A 204 10.38 -22.21 -20.27
N GLN A 205 9.51 -21.42 -20.93
CA GLN A 205 9.91 -20.29 -21.76
C GLN A 205 9.92 -18.96 -20.98
N VAL A 206 10.49 -17.94 -21.63
CA VAL A 206 10.40 -16.55 -21.21
C VAL A 206 9.35 -15.85 -22.08
N HIS A 207 8.28 -15.36 -21.46
CA HIS A 207 7.21 -14.61 -22.12
C HIS A 207 7.39 -13.11 -21.89
N GLN A 208 7.25 -12.32 -22.95
CA GLN A 208 7.29 -10.85 -22.88
C GLN A 208 5.88 -10.31 -22.71
N VAL A 209 5.63 -9.58 -21.64
CA VAL A 209 4.35 -8.94 -21.36
C VAL A 209 4.52 -7.43 -21.40
N HIS A 210 3.76 -6.76 -22.26
CA HIS A 210 3.71 -5.31 -22.31
C HIS A 210 2.32 -4.80 -22.00
N MET A 211 2.20 -3.87 -21.05
CA MET A 211 0.97 -3.17 -20.75
C MET A 211 1.15 -1.67 -20.93
N GLN A 212 0.24 -1.06 -21.69
CA GLN A 212 0.02 0.39 -21.66
C GLN A 212 -1.14 0.68 -20.68
N MET A 213 -0.83 1.32 -19.56
CA MET A 213 -1.84 1.73 -18.60
C MET A 213 -2.40 3.11 -18.93
N HIS A 214 -3.73 3.25 -18.85
CA HIS A 214 -4.43 4.52 -18.93
C HIS A 214 -4.66 5.09 -17.52
N THR A 215 -4.70 6.41 -17.40
CA THR A 215 -5.08 7.05 -16.13
C THR A 215 -6.55 7.44 -16.20
N ALA A 216 -7.42 6.79 -15.42
CA ALA A 216 -8.76 7.34 -15.21
C ALA A 216 -8.63 8.59 -14.34
N LYS A 217 -9.11 9.75 -14.81
CA LYS A 217 -9.25 10.91 -13.94
C LYS A 217 -10.21 10.51 -12.81
N VAL A 218 -9.71 10.49 -11.58
CA VAL A 218 -10.58 10.47 -10.41
C VAL A 218 -11.28 11.83 -10.41
N ASN A 219 -12.55 11.85 -10.79
CA ASN A 219 -13.37 13.04 -10.59
C ASN A 219 -13.47 13.26 -9.08
N ALA A 220 -12.81 14.32 -8.61
CA ALA A 220 -12.94 14.83 -7.25
C ALA A 220 -14.36 15.35 -6.99
#